data_AF-A0A5B2XIM8-F1
#
_entry.id   AF-A0A5B2XIM8-F1
#
_cell.length_a   1.000
_cell.length_b   1.000
_cell.length_c   1.000
_cell.angle_alpha   90.00
_cell.angle_beta   90.00
_cell.angle_gamma   90.00
#
_symmetry.space_group_name_H-M   'P 1'
#
loop_
_entity.id
_entity.type
_entity.pdbx_description
1 polymer ?
#
loop_
_entity_poly.entity_id
_entity_poly.type
_entity_poly.pdbx_seq_one_letter_code
_entity_poly.pdbx_strand_id
1 'polypeptide(L)'
;MSDFGARLGLRRWRARRALRSAQLLDEVVDTQLPLLVGFSEERRRRSADYLAELVELAQNYRYYAAGWIDGRELDRRGQATMDKLTRLRQDPTGVLGQER
;
A
#
# COMPACT_ATOMS: atom_id res chain seq x y z
N MET A 1 13.69 10.47 -36.52
CA MET A 1 13.77 11.30 -35.29
C MET A 1 12.48 11.09 -34.49
N SER A 2 12.37 10.61 -33.26
CA SER A 2 13.26 9.90 -32.32
C SER A 2 12.34 9.22 -31.27
N ASP A 3 11.89 7.98 -31.53
CA ASP A 3 10.97 7.21 -30.66
C ASP A 3 11.61 6.85 -29.28
N PHE A 4 12.93 6.81 -29.21
CA PHE A 4 13.69 6.59 -27.97
C PHE A 4 13.51 7.70 -26.93
N GLY A 5 13.44 8.97 -27.36
CA GLY A 5 13.29 10.10 -26.44
C GLY A 5 11.92 10.12 -25.75
N ALA A 6 10.86 9.80 -26.50
CA ALA A 6 9.50 9.69 -25.99
C ALA A 6 9.37 8.56 -24.95
N ARG A 7 9.95 7.39 -25.23
CA ARG A 7 9.92 6.24 -24.32
C ARG A 7 10.67 6.50 -23.01
N LEU A 8 11.83 7.16 -23.06
CA LEU A 8 12.58 7.56 -21.85
C LEU A 8 11.83 8.61 -21.02
N GLY A 9 11.20 9.58 -21.69
CA GLY A 9 10.35 10.59 -21.03
C GLY A 9 9.16 9.97 -20.31
N LEU A 10 8.46 9.04 -20.97
CA LEU A 10 7.34 8.28 -20.39
C LEU A 10 7.78 7.44 -19.19
N ARG A 11 8.93 6.76 -19.27
CA ARG A 11 9.46 5.94 -18.16
C ARG A 11 9.79 6.81 -16.94
N ARG A 12 10.42 7.97 -17.15
CA ARG A 12 10.75 8.92 -16.07
C ARG A 12 9.50 9.56 -15.47
N TRP A 13 8.45 9.80 -16.26
CA TRP A 13 7.17 10.27 -15.76
C TRP A 13 6.46 9.21 -14.91
N ARG A 14 6.41 7.95 -15.38
CA ARG A 14 5.82 6.83 -14.63
C ARG A 14 6.54 6.58 -13.30
N ALA A 15 7.86 6.61 -13.28
CA ALA A 15 8.64 6.48 -12.05
C ALA A 15 8.32 7.60 -11.05
N ARG A 16 8.28 8.87 -11.50
CA ARG A 16 7.88 10.00 -10.64
C ARG A 16 6.47 9.84 -10.10
N ARG A 17 5.53 9.39 -10.93
CA ARG A 17 4.14 9.14 -10.50
C ARG A 17 4.08 8.04 -9.44
N ALA A 18 4.82 6.96 -9.59
CA ALA A 18 4.88 5.89 -8.61
C ALA A 18 5.47 6.37 -7.27
N LEU A 19 6.55 7.18 -7.29
CA LEU A 19 7.09 7.78 -6.08
C LEU A 19 6.09 8.70 -5.38
N ARG A 20 5.28 9.45 -6.14
CA ARG A 20 4.18 10.24 -5.57
C ARG A 20 3.13 9.36 -4.90
N SER A 21 2.77 8.23 -5.50
CA SER A 21 1.86 7.26 -4.88
C SER A 21 2.44 6.67 -3.59
N ALA A 22 3.73 6.33 -3.56
CA ALA A 22 4.41 5.87 -2.34
C ALA A 22 4.36 6.94 -1.25
N GLN A 23 4.65 8.20 -1.60
CA GLN A 23 4.62 9.32 -0.67
C GLN A 23 3.23 9.54 -0.05
N LEU A 24 2.16 9.47 -0.85
CA LEU A 24 0.80 9.60 -0.33
C LEU A 24 0.44 8.49 0.66
N LEU A 25 0.92 7.27 0.42
CA LEU A 25 0.72 6.14 1.34
C LEU A 25 1.49 6.35 2.65
N ASP A 26 2.73 6.84 2.57
CA ASP A 26 3.51 7.20 3.77
C ASP A 26 2.81 8.27 4.60
N GLU A 27 2.29 9.33 3.96
CA GLU A 27 1.55 10.40 4.64
C GLU A 27 0.30 9.88 5.38
N VAL A 28 -0.42 8.92 4.78
CA VAL A 28 -1.55 8.25 5.43
C VAL A 28 -1.10 7.44 6.64
N VAL A 29 0.01 6.70 6.51
CA VAL A 29 0.56 5.91 7.61
C VAL A 29 1.02 6.80 8.76
N ASP A 30 1.77 7.85 8.48
CA ASP A 30 2.27 8.82 9.46
C ASP A 30 1.13 9.53 10.20
N THR A 31 0.01 9.79 9.51
CA THR A 31 -1.17 10.41 10.12
C THR A 31 -1.91 9.44 11.04
N GLN A 32 -1.98 8.15 10.69
CA GLN A 32 -2.76 7.16 11.44
C GLN A 32 -1.99 6.53 12.59
N LEU A 33 -0.67 6.37 12.48
CA LEU A 33 0.15 5.69 13.47
C LEU A 33 -0.01 6.26 14.90
N PRO A 34 -0.07 7.59 15.12
CA PRO A 34 -0.30 8.15 16.46
C PRO A 34 -1.67 7.79 17.05
N LEU A 35 -2.70 7.54 16.22
CA LEU A 35 -4.05 7.21 16.67
C LEU A 35 -4.11 5.84 17.35
N LEU A 36 -3.18 4.93 17.03
CA LEU A 36 -3.11 3.58 17.58
C LEU A 36 -2.81 3.55 19.09
N VAL A 37 -2.20 4.61 19.63
CA VAL A 37 -1.85 4.72 21.06
C VAL A 37 -3.09 4.65 21.94
N GLY A 38 -4.22 5.21 21.49
CA GLY A 38 -5.49 5.21 22.22
C GLY A 38 -6.36 3.96 22.02
N PHE A 39 -5.94 3.00 21.20
CA PHE A 39 -6.75 1.82 20.89
C PHE A 39 -6.54 0.69 21.92
N SER A 40 -7.61 -0.10 22.11
CA SER A 40 -7.49 -1.42 22.75
C SER A 40 -6.54 -2.31 21.95
N GLU A 41 -5.94 -3.32 22.58
CA GLU A 41 -4.91 -4.15 21.94
C GLU A 41 -5.38 -4.80 20.63
N GLU A 42 -6.59 -5.36 20.63
CA GLU A 42 -7.16 -6.01 19.45
C GLU A 42 -7.42 -5.04 18.29
N ARG A 43 -7.91 -3.84 18.60
CA ARG A 43 -8.09 -2.78 17.60
C ARG A 43 -6.75 -2.24 17.12
N ARG A 44 -5.78 -2.10 18.01
CA ARG A 44 -4.41 -1.67 17.69
C ARG A 44 -3.74 -2.65 16.72
N ARG A 45 -3.88 -3.96 16.97
CA ARG A 45 -3.33 -5.01 16.10
C ARG A 45 -3.91 -4.94 14.69
N ARG A 46 -5.24 -4.90 14.57
CA ARG A 46 -5.92 -4.77 13.26
C ARG A 46 -5.53 -3.49 12.52
N SER A 47 -5.44 -2.36 13.23
CA SER A 47 -4.98 -1.11 12.64
C SER A 47 -3.52 -1.18 12.22
N ALA A 48 -2.64 -1.82 13.02
CA ALA A 48 -1.25 -2.02 12.64
C ALA A 48 -1.12 -2.91 11.39
N ASP A 49 -1.90 -3.98 11.29
CA ASP A 49 -1.93 -4.86 10.10
C ASP A 49 -2.37 -4.07 8.85
N TYR A 50 -3.39 -3.22 8.99
CA TYR A 50 -3.84 -2.33 7.92
C TYR A 50 -2.74 -1.36 7.48
N LEU A 51 -2.02 -0.73 8.43
CA LEU A 51 -0.93 0.18 8.12
C LEU A 51 0.27 -0.56 7.48
N ALA A 52 0.57 -1.77 7.93
CA ALA A 52 1.64 -2.59 7.36
C ALA A 52 1.39 -2.89 5.87
N GLU A 53 0.15 -3.18 5.49
CA GLU A 53 -0.23 -3.40 4.10
C GLU A 53 -0.08 -2.12 3.24
N LEU A 54 -0.38 -0.94 3.79
CA LEU A 54 -0.12 0.34 3.11
C LEU A 54 1.38 0.60 2.90
N VAL A 55 2.20 0.29 3.90
CA VAL A 55 3.67 0.40 3.81
C VAL A 55 4.21 -0.56 2.75
N GLU A 56 3.71 -1.80 2.69
CA GLU A 56 4.09 -2.77 1.67
C GLU A 56 3.76 -2.25 0.25
N LEU A 57 2.58 -1.65 0.07
CA LEU A 57 2.19 -1.06 -1.21
C LEU A 57 3.08 0.13 -1.60
N ALA A 58 3.40 1.00 -0.65
CA ALA A 58 4.33 2.11 -0.88
C ALA A 58 5.69 1.58 -1.34
N GLN A 59 6.17 0.50 -0.72
CA GLN A 59 7.42 -0.15 -1.10
C GLN A 59 7.38 -0.75 -2.50
N ASN A 60 6.26 -1.38 -2.89
CA ASN A 60 6.07 -1.90 -4.25
C ASN A 60 6.12 -0.76 -5.31
N TYR A 61 5.55 0.40 -5.02
CA TYR A 61 5.69 1.59 -5.89
C TYR A 61 7.15 2.05 -6.01
N ARG A 62 7.94 2.00 -4.92
CA ARG A 62 9.38 2.31 -4.98
C ARG A 62 10.16 1.29 -5.81
N TYR A 63 9.86 -0.01 -5.69
CA TYR A 63 10.44 -1.04 -6.54
C TYR A 63 10.14 -0.83 -8.02
N TYR A 64 8.91 -0.44 -8.35
CA TYR A 64 8.55 -0.10 -9.71
C TYR A 64 9.30 1.15 -10.22
N ALA A 65 9.40 2.19 -9.39
CA ALA A 65 10.14 3.40 -9.74
C ALA A 65 11.65 3.15 -9.96
N ALA A 66 12.23 2.23 -9.18
CA ALA A 66 13.61 1.77 -9.32
C ALA A 66 13.81 0.80 -10.51
N GLY A 67 12.71 0.33 -11.13
CA GLY A 67 12.74 -0.62 -12.24
C GLY A 67 13.01 -2.07 -11.83
N TRP A 68 12.85 -2.41 -10.53
CA TRP A 68 13.01 -3.77 -10.02
C TRP A 68 11.81 -4.66 -10.34
N ILE A 69 10.63 -4.06 -10.50
CA ILE A 69 9.42 -4.72 -10.98
C ILE A 69 8.83 -3.93 -12.15
N ASP A 70 8.10 -4.62 -13.02
CA ASP A 70 7.37 -3.97 -14.10
C ASP A 70 5.96 -3.53 -13.65
N GLY A 71 5.20 -2.92 -14.56
CA GLY A 71 3.86 -2.42 -14.26
C GLY A 71 2.86 -3.54 -13.99
N ARG A 72 3.03 -4.71 -14.65
CA ARG A 72 2.13 -5.86 -14.47
C ARG A 72 2.28 -6.45 -13.09
N GLU A 73 3.52 -6.56 -12.62
CA GLU A 73 3.83 -7.04 -11.29
C GLU A 73 3.39 -6.03 -10.22
N LEU A 74 3.54 -4.72 -10.48
CA LEU A 74 2.97 -3.68 -9.62
C LEU A 74 1.44 -3.82 -9.51
N ASP A 75 0.73 -3.99 -10.63
CA ASP A 75 -0.73 -4.14 -10.63
C ASP A 75 -1.16 -5.41 -9.90
N ARG A 76 -0.48 -6.54 -10.13
CA ARG A 76 -0.75 -7.81 -9.45
C ARG A 76 -0.58 -7.69 -7.93
N ARG A 77 0.52 -7.09 -7.47
CA ARG A 77 0.78 -6.87 -6.04
C ARG A 77 -0.19 -5.86 -5.45
N GLY A 78 -0.48 -4.78 -6.19
CA GLY A 78 -1.47 -3.78 -5.80
C GLY A 78 -2.84 -4.39 -5.56
N GLN A 79 -3.31 -5.24 -6.48
CA GLN A 79 -4.59 -5.94 -6.32
C GLN A 79 -4.57 -6.85 -5.09
N ALA A 80 -3.50 -7.62 -4.89
CA ALA A 80 -3.37 -8.47 -3.70
C ALA A 80 -3.43 -7.67 -2.39
N THR A 81 -2.77 -6.50 -2.33
CA THR A 81 -2.87 -5.60 -1.17
C THR A 81 -4.30 -5.07 -0.99
N MET A 82 -4.96 -4.64 -2.07
CA MET A 82 -6.35 -4.16 -1.99
C MET A 82 -7.32 -5.24 -1.50
N ASP A 83 -7.12 -6.50 -1.89
CA ASP A 83 -7.90 -7.63 -1.41
C ASP A 83 -7.71 -7.84 0.10
N LYS A 84 -6.47 -7.77 0.60
CA LYS A 84 -6.17 -7.87 2.04
C LYS A 84 -6.77 -6.70 2.83
N LEU A 85 -6.61 -5.47 2.35
CA LEU A 85 -7.20 -4.27 2.98
C LEU A 85 -8.73 -4.36 3.04
N THR A 86 -9.35 -4.92 2.00
CA THR A 86 -10.80 -5.15 1.97
C THR A 86 -11.21 -6.17 3.03
N ARG A 87 -10.47 -7.27 3.19
CA ARG A 87 -10.71 -8.26 4.25
C ARG A 87 -10.57 -7.66 5.65
N LEU A 88 -9.49 -6.89 5.89
CA LEU A 88 -9.26 -6.23 7.18
C LEU A 88 -10.38 -5.22 7.54
N ARG A 89 -10.99 -4.60 6.54
CA ARG A 89 -12.12 -3.66 6.73
C ARG A 89 -13.46 -4.38 6.94
N GLN A 90 -13.64 -5.55 6.33
CA GLN A 90 -14.88 -6.34 6.41
C GLN A 90 -14.99 -7.18 7.67
N ASP A 91 -13.97 -7.20 8.53
CA ASP A 91 -13.99 -7.92 9.81
C ASP A 91 -14.11 -6.98 11.03
N PRO A 92 -15.32 -6.44 11.31
CA PRO A 92 -15.57 -5.65 12.51
C PRO A 92 -15.74 -6.48 13.78
N THR A 93 -15.85 -7.82 13.70
CA THR A 93 -16.29 -8.70 14.81
C THR A 93 -15.60 -10.07 14.88
N GLY A 94 -14.29 -10.13 14.62
CA GLY A 94 -13.53 -11.38 14.64
C GLY A 94 -13.49 -12.18 15.96
N VAL A 95 -14.07 -11.69 17.06
CA VAL A 95 -14.31 -12.48 18.30
C VAL A 95 -15.59 -12.04 19.02
N LEU A 96 -16.77 -12.39 18.48
CA LEU A 96 -17.99 -12.58 19.27
C LEU A 96 -18.78 -13.74 18.68
N GLY A 97 -18.39 -14.97 19.01
CA GLY A 97 -19.15 -16.14 18.57
C GLY A 97 -18.44 -17.48 18.64
N GLN A 98 -17.79 -17.82 19.75
CA GLN A 98 -17.64 -19.22 20.20
C GLN A 98 -17.48 -19.22 21.74
N GLU A 99 -18.52 -18.79 22.44
CA GLU A 99 -18.87 -19.44 23.70
C GLU A 99 -20.00 -20.41 23.35
N ARG A 100 -19.67 -21.70 23.23
CA ARG A 100 -20.34 -22.84 23.89
C ARG A 100 -19.73 -24.17 23.45
#